data_AF-A0A7K9LD79-F1
#
_entry.id   AF-A0A7K9LD79-F1
#
_cell.length_a   1.000
_cell.length_b   1.000
_cell.length_c   1.000
_cell.angle_alpha   90.00
_cell.angle_beta   90.00
_cell.angle_gamma   90.00
#
_symmetry.space_group_name_H-M   'P 1'
#
loop_
_entity.id
_entity.type
_entity.pdbx_description
1 polymer ?
#
loop_
_entity_poly.entity_id
_entity_poly.type
_entity_poly.pdbx_seq_one_letter_code
_entity_poly.pdbx_strand_id
1 'polypeptide(L)'
;ALLTPPCASLCLQGALSSLHRSQSPSCSRFCRALIGCLSQDGPAHGHSSLLTSLEDPERSRLLEAAMTVMDPPGLRELFRDHLKGHLRGVASHRVANHGLQRLLDHAPEDVVSEVLLELGPALEEPLARGHPGVVIALLGAAQRHPRLQGDTIRWLFQVGHAPFCARPRPL
;
A
#
# COMPACT_ATOMS: atom_id res chain seq x y z
N ALA A 1 4.51 22.94 -2.02
CA ALA A 1 5.61 23.13 -3.02
C ALA A 1 6.99 22.65 -2.53
N LEU A 2 7.07 21.66 -1.63
CA LEU A 2 8.33 21.02 -1.18
C LEU A 2 8.72 19.80 -2.03
N LEU A 3 7.82 19.36 -2.92
CA LEU A 3 7.93 18.12 -3.69
C LEU A 3 8.17 18.35 -5.19
N THR A 4 8.27 19.61 -5.60
CA THR A 4 8.29 20.02 -7.02
C THR A 4 9.55 19.62 -7.78
N PRO A 5 10.75 19.53 -7.17
CA PRO A 5 11.92 18.98 -7.83
C PRO A 5 12.01 17.45 -7.62
N PRO A 6 12.25 16.64 -8.67
CA PRO A 6 12.51 15.20 -8.53
C PRO A 6 13.67 14.88 -7.59
N CYS A 7 14.67 15.77 -7.53
CA CYS A 7 15.81 15.64 -6.61
C CYS A 7 15.40 15.78 -5.14
N ALA A 8 14.37 16.57 -4.82
CA ALA A 8 13.88 16.69 -3.44
C ALA A 8 13.29 15.37 -2.95
N SER A 9 12.51 14.66 -3.79
CA SER A 9 11.98 13.34 -3.46
C SER A 9 13.10 12.33 -3.16
N LEU A 10 14.14 12.27 -4.01
CA LEU A 10 15.28 11.38 -3.78
C LEU A 10 16.06 11.72 -2.51
N CYS A 11 16.30 13.00 -2.24
CA CYS A 11 16.96 13.43 -1.00
C CYS A 11 16.16 13.05 0.25
N LEU A 12 14.83 13.20 0.22
CA LEU A 12 13.95 12.82 1.34
C LEU A 12 13.93 11.29 1.55
N GLN A 13 13.90 10.50 0.47
CA GLN A 13 14.01 9.03 0.56
C GLN A 13 15.36 8.59 1.15
N GLY A 14 16.45 9.24 0.75
CA GLY A 14 17.78 9.03 1.32
C GLY A 14 17.87 9.40 2.80
N ALA A 15 17.27 10.54 3.18
CA ALA A 15 17.20 10.99 4.57
C ALA A 15 16.42 9.99 5.45
N LEU A 16 15.24 9.53 5.00
CA LEU A 16 14.46 8.49 5.67
C LEU A 16 15.27 7.23 5.91
N SER A 17 15.95 6.74 4.87
CA SER A 17 16.76 5.52 4.93
C SER A 17 17.92 5.65 5.92
N SER A 18 18.58 6.82 5.97
CA SER A 18 19.68 7.09 6.89
C SER A 18 19.20 7.23 8.34
N LEU A 19 18.08 7.91 8.57
CA LEU A 19 17.44 8.04 9.90
C LEU A 19 16.98 6.68 10.43
N HIS A 20 16.44 5.83 9.56
CA HIS A 20 16.01 4.49 9.94
C HIS A 20 17.21 3.59 10.29
N ARG A 21 18.25 3.59 9.46
CA ARG A 21 19.48 2.80 9.70
C ARG A 21 20.19 3.20 10.99
N SER A 22 20.15 4.49 11.33
CA SER A 22 20.70 5.00 12.59
C SER A 22 19.79 4.79 13.81
N GLN A 23 18.61 4.17 13.64
CA GLN A 23 17.60 3.97 14.68
C GLN A 23 17.23 5.28 15.39
N SER A 24 17.27 6.39 14.67
CA SER A 24 17.03 7.70 15.24
C SER A 24 15.56 7.84 15.66
N PRO A 25 15.25 8.35 16.87
CA PRO A 25 13.88 8.68 17.25
C PRO A 25 13.27 9.79 16.38
N SER A 26 14.09 10.47 15.58
CA SER A 26 13.65 11.45 14.59
C SER A 26 13.00 10.81 13.35
N CYS A 27 13.22 9.51 13.09
CA CYS A 27 12.66 8.82 11.93
C CYS A 27 11.11 8.84 11.96
N SER A 28 10.49 8.48 13.08
CA SER A 28 9.03 8.50 13.22
C SER A 28 8.44 9.91 13.11
N ARG A 29 9.10 10.91 13.72
CA ARG A 29 8.70 12.32 13.59
C ARG A 29 8.78 12.81 12.15
N PHE A 30 9.85 12.47 11.45
CA PHE A 30 10.02 12.81 10.04
C PHE A 30 8.94 12.15 9.17
N CYS A 31 8.66 10.86 9.37
CA CYS A 31 7.58 10.16 8.66
C CYS A 31 6.22 10.82 8.87
N ARG A 32 5.88 11.15 10.12
CA ARG A 32 4.62 11.83 10.45
C ARG A 32 4.54 13.21 9.80
N ALA A 33 5.62 13.98 9.82
CA ALA A 33 5.67 15.29 9.16
C ALA A 33 5.50 15.17 7.64
N LEU A 34 6.18 14.20 7.01
CA LEU A 34 6.08 13.94 5.57
C LEU A 34 4.64 13.57 5.18
N ILE A 35 4.00 12.67 5.94
CA ILE A 35 2.60 12.28 5.72
C ILE A 35 1.66 13.45 5.92
N GLY A 36 1.89 14.27 6.94
CA GLY A 36 1.13 15.51 7.16
C GLY A 36 1.20 16.45 5.96
N CYS A 37 2.38 16.70 5.41
CA CYS A 37 2.56 17.52 4.22
C CYS A 37 1.81 16.95 3.00
N LEU A 38 1.93 15.64 2.77
CA LEU A 38 1.26 14.96 1.64
C LEU A 38 -0.27 14.93 1.80
N SER A 39 -0.76 14.97 3.04
CA SER A 39 -2.20 14.99 3.34
C SER A 39 -2.83 16.38 3.23
N GLN A 40 -2.03 17.44 3.16
CA GLN A 40 -2.50 18.83 3.06
C GLN A 40 -2.60 19.34 1.62
N ASP A 41 -1.91 18.69 0.67
CA ASP A 41 -1.80 19.12 -0.72
C ASP A 41 -2.93 18.59 -1.65
N GLY A 42 -4.05 18.10 -1.10
CA GLY A 42 -5.16 17.49 -1.85
C GLY A 42 -6.42 18.37 -1.96
N PRO A 43 -7.24 18.19 -3.01
CA PRO A 43 -8.47 18.96 -3.17
C PRO A 43 -9.47 18.65 -2.05
N ALA A 44 -10.20 19.65 -1.58
CA ALA A 44 -11.13 19.60 -0.44
C ALA A 44 -12.37 18.68 -0.62
N HIS A 45 -12.36 17.76 -1.58
CA HIS A 45 -13.53 17.01 -2.03
C HIS A 45 -13.41 15.52 -1.69
N GLY A 46 -13.87 15.13 -0.50
CA GLY A 46 -14.38 13.78 -0.17
C GLY A 46 -13.42 12.58 -0.20
N HIS A 47 -12.31 12.64 -0.92
CA HIS A 47 -11.28 11.59 -0.98
C HIS A 47 -10.12 11.93 -0.04
N SER A 48 -9.52 10.92 0.58
CA SER A 48 -8.28 11.15 1.35
C SER A 48 -7.21 11.74 0.43
N SER A 49 -6.69 12.93 0.77
CA SER A 49 -5.57 13.57 0.06
C SER A 49 -4.36 12.64 -0.08
N LEU A 50 -4.20 11.72 0.87
CA LEU A 50 -3.12 10.75 0.85
C LEU A 50 -3.37 9.64 -0.19
N LEU A 51 -4.63 9.25 -0.41
CA LEU A 51 -4.99 8.33 -1.49
C LEU A 51 -4.67 8.96 -2.85
N THR A 52 -5.02 10.23 -3.07
CA THR A 52 -4.60 10.96 -4.28
C THR A 52 -3.08 11.04 -4.42
N SER A 53 -2.36 11.18 -3.30
CA SER A 53 -0.88 11.16 -3.31
C SER A 53 -0.29 9.78 -3.63
N LEU A 54 -1.00 8.68 -3.36
CA LEU A 54 -0.61 7.34 -3.79
C LEU A 54 -0.84 7.10 -5.29
N GLU A 55 -1.75 7.86 -5.90
CA GLU A 55 -2.05 7.77 -7.33
C GLU A 55 -1.05 8.57 -8.19
N ASP A 56 -0.34 9.51 -7.58
CA ASP A 56 0.69 10.33 -8.22
C ASP A 56 2.07 9.62 -8.21
N PRO A 57 2.72 9.41 -9.37
CA PRO A 57 3.99 8.67 -9.47
C PRO A 57 5.16 9.24 -8.65
N GLU A 58 5.21 10.55 -8.40
CA GLU A 58 6.32 11.17 -7.69
C GLU A 58 6.10 11.12 -6.17
N ARG A 59 4.88 11.42 -5.74
CA ARG A 59 4.45 11.38 -4.34
C ARG A 59 4.32 9.95 -3.81
N SER A 60 3.88 9.00 -4.64
CA SER A 60 3.72 7.60 -4.22
C SER A 60 5.03 7.00 -3.75
N ARG A 61 6.16 7.35 -4.39
CA ARG A 61 7.50 6.87 -4.02
C ARG A 61 7.93 7.33 -2.63
N LEU A 62 7.54 8.54 -2.23
CA LEU A 62 7.80 9.04 -0.88
C LEU A 62 6.94 8.34 0.16
N LEU A 63 5.67 8.07 -0.17
CA LEU A 63 4.81 7.28 0.70
C LEU A 63 5.33 5.84 0.86
N GLU A 64 5.78 5.20 -0.22
CA GLU A 64 6.42 3.88 -0.17
C GLU A 64 7.66 3.90 0.73
N ALA A 65 8.53 4.91 0.61
CA ALA A 65 9.70 5.05 1.47
C ALA A 65 9.32 5.28 2.94
N ALA A 66 8.29 6.09 3.20
CA ALA A 66 7.78 6.31 4.56
C ALA A 66 7.22 5.02 5.17
N MET A 67 6.42 4.26 4.42
CA MET A 67 5.87 2.96 4.86
C MET A 67 6.97 1.95 5.23
N THR A 68 8.09 1.98 4.51
CA THR A 68 9.24 1.09 4.74
C THR A 68 9.87 1.26 6.12
N VAL A 69 9.82 2.47 6.68
CA VAL A 69 10.51 2.83 7.92
C VAL A 69 9.58 3.14 9.08
N MET A 70 8.27 3.13 8.83
CA MET A 70 7.23 3.41 9.82
C MET A 70 7.09 2.27 10.80
N ASP A 71 6.74 2.61 12.03
CA ASP A 71 6.44 1.63 13.07
C ASP A 71 5.04 1.01 12.89
N PRO A 72 4.77 -0.17 13.50
CA PRO A 72 3.47 -0.82 13.36
C PRO A 72 2.26 0.05 13.74
N PRO A 73 2.30 0.89 14.80
CA PRO A 73 1.21 1.82 15.09
C PRO A 73 0.94 2.81 13.96
N GLY A 74 1.99 3.41 13.36
CA GLY A 74 1.81 4.32 12.24
C GLY A 74 1.20 3.62 11.01
N LEU A 75 1.64 2.40 10.71
CA LEU A 75 1.10 1.63 9.57
C LEU A 75 -0.39 1.30 9.77
N ARG A 76 -0.82 1.03 11.01
CA ARG A 76 -2.24 0.84 11.34
C ARG A 76 -3.05 2.11 11.14
N GLU A 77 -2.56 3.25 11.62
CA GLU A 77 -3.23 4.55 11.42
C GLU A 77 -3.37 4.86 9.94
N LEU A 78 -2.27 4.76 9.19
CA LEU A 78 -2.23 4.96 7.73
C LEU A 78 -3.24 4.07 7.00
N PHE A 79 -3.28 2.78 7.35
CA PHE A 79 -4.22 1.84 6.75
C PHE A 79 -5.67 2.19 7.08
N ARG A 80 -5.98 2.34 8.37
CA ARG A 80 -7.34 2.60 8.87
C ARG A 80 -7.92 3.89 8.31
N ASP A 81 -7.11 4.95 8.27
CA ASP A 81 -7.60 6.29 7.99
C ASP A 81 -7.68 6.58 6.47
N HIS A 82 -6.95 5.83 5.64
CA HIS A 82 -6.82 6.16 4.22
C HIS A 82 -6.99 5.00 3.22
N LEU A 83 -6.74 3.76 3.61
CA LEU A 83 -6.75 2.61 2.68
C LEU A 83 -7.94 1.69 2.89
N LYS A 84 -8.38 1.50 4.14
CA LYS A 84 -9.52 0.64 4.48
C LYS A 84 -10.78 1.10 3.74
N GLY A 85 -11.49 0.15 3.14
CA GLY A 85 -12.66 0.39 2.29
C GLY A 85 -12.35 0.80 0.85
N HIS A 86 -11.08 0.99 0.49
CA HIS A 86 -10.65 1.46 -0.83
C HIS A 86 -9.68 0.48 -1.53
N LEU A 87 -9.38 -0.67 -0.94
CA LEU A 87 -8.28 -1.55 -1.37
C LEU A 87 -8.45 -2.08 -2.78
N ARG A 88 -9.68 -2.39 -3.19
CA ARG A 88 -9.96 -2.82 -4.57
C ARG A 88 -9.52 -1.76 -5.59
N GLY A 89 -9.86 -0.50 -5.34
CA GLY A 89 -9.48 0.63 -6.19
C GLY A 89 -7.96 0.83 -6.21
N VAL A 90 -7.35 0.85 -5.03
CA VAL A 90 -5.89 1.03 -4.85
C VAL A 90 -5.11 -0.10 -5.54
N ALA A 91 -5.47 -1.36 -5.30
CA ALA A 91 -4.84 -2.53 -5.89
C ALA A 91 -4.96 -2.57 -7.43
N SER A 92 -6.05 -2.02 -7.96
CA SER A 92 -6.33 -1.99 -9.38
C SER A 92 -5.80 -0.73 -10.08
N HIS A 93 -5.21 0.22 -9.35
CA HIS A 93 -4.68 1.47 -9.89
C HIS A 93 -3.23 1.32 -10.36
N ARG A 94 -2.87 1.92 -11.50
CA ARG A 94 -1.54 1.74 -12.16
C ARG A 94 -0.34 2.17 -11.31
N VAL A 95 -0.54 3.11 -10.37
CA VAL A 95 0.52 3.64 -9.48
C VAL A 95 0.32 3.14 -8.05
N ALA A 96 -0.90 3.31 -7.52
CA ALA A 96 -1.19 3.12 -6.09
C ALA A 96 -1.06 1.66 -5.64
N ASN A 97 -1.13 0.70 -6.58
CA ASN A 97 -0.88 -0.71 -6.30
C ASN A 97 0.51 -0.96 -5.68
N HIS A 98 1.52 -0.15 -6.02
CA HIS A 98 2.86 -0.27 -5.46
C HIS A 98 2.91 0.18 -3.99
N GLY A 99 2.16 1.24 -3.65
CA GLY A 99 1.99 1.67 -2.26
C GLY A 99 1.34 0.59 -1.41
N LEU A 100 0.32 -0.10 -1.93
CA LEU A 100 -0.30 -1.23 -1.22
C LEU A 100 0.67 -2.41 -1.04
N GLN A 101 1.44 -2.77 -2.08
CA GLN A 101 2.47 -3.81 -1.96
C GLN A 101 3.49 -3.43 -0.88
N ARG A 102 3.93 -2.17 -0.87
CA ARG A 102 4.90 -1.69 0.13
C ARG A 102 4.32 -1.68 1.55
N LEU A 103 3.05 -1.30 1.71
CA LEU A 103 2.36 -1.43 2.99
C LEU A 103 2.39 -2.89 3.44
N LEU A 104 2.02 -3.83 2.55
CA LEU A 104 1.97 -5.26 2.84
C LEU A 104 3.32 -5.84 3.19
N ASP A 105 4.42 -5.38 2.61
CA ASP A 105 5.78 -5.81 2.95
C ASP A 105 6.14 -5.56 4.44
N HIS A 106 5.53 -4.54 5.06
CA HIS A 106 5.85 -4.11 6.43
C HIS A 106 4.67 -4.21 7.41
N ALA A 107 3.48 -4.54 6.93
CA ALA A 107 2.24 -4.54 7.70
C ALA A 107 2.27 -5.52 8.89
N PRO A 108 1.73 -5.11 10.06
CA PRO A 108 1.48 -6.02 11.17
C PRO A 108 0.31 -6.97 10.84
N GLU A 109 0.23 -8.08 11.58
CA GLU A 109 -0.73 -9.18 11.34
C GLU A 109 -2.18 -8.69 11.21
N ASP A 110 -2.62 -7.77 12.07
CA ASP A 110 -3.98 -7.25 12.08
C ASP A 110 -4.33 -6.48 10.79
N VAL A 111 -3.38 -5.72 10.23
CA VAL A 111 -3.57 -5.02 8.95
C VAL A 111 -3.62 -6.03 7.80
N VAL A 112 -2.75 -7.05 7.81
CA VAL A 112 -2.75 -8.09 6.76
C VAL A 112 -4.06 -8.86 6.76
N SER A 113 -4.59 -9.18 7.95
CA SER A 113 -5.89 -9.86 8.09
C SER A 113 -7.03 -9.03 7.48
N GLU A 114 -7.09 -7.73 7.78
CA GLU A 114 -8.09 -6.81 7.23
C GLU A 114 -7.95 -6.67 5.70
N VAL A 115 -6.72 -6.59 5.18
CA VAL A 115 -6.49 -6.59 3.72
C VAL A 115 -6.98 -7.88 3.08
N LEU A 116 -6.71 -9.04 3.68
CA LEU A 116 -7.18 -10.33 3.14
C LEU A 116 -8.71 -10.39 3.10
N LEU A 117 -9.39 -9.90 4.14
CA LEU A 117 -10.84 -9.88 4.23
C LEU A 117 -11.49 -8.97 3.18
N GLU A 118 -10.96 -7.76 3.00
CA GLU A 118 -11.52 -6.78 2.06
C GLU A 118 -11.12 -7.06 0.61
N LEU A 119 -9.82 -7.28 0.36
CA LEU A 119 -9.27 -7.40 -0.99
C LEU A 119 -9.37 -8.81 -1.55
N GLY A 120 -9.34 -9.85 -0.71
CA GLY A 120 -9.39 -11.25 -1.12
C GLY A 120 -10.51 -11.53 -2.15
N PRO A 121 -11.78 -11.22 -1.85
CA PRO A 121 -12.89 -11.44 -2.78
C PRO A 121 -12.82 -10.62 -4.09
N ALA A 122 -11.96 -9.60 -4.15
CA ALA A 122 -11.87 -8.65 -5.26
C ALA A 122 -10.55 -8.74 -6.06
N LEU A 123 -9.67 -9.70 -5.76
CA LEU A 123 -8.34 -9.80 -6.38
C LEU A 123 -8.35 -10.17 -7.88
N GLU A 124 -9.47 -10.69 -8.39
CA GLU A 124 -9.64 -10.92 -9.83
C GLU A 124 -9.40 -9.66 -10.65
N GLU A 125 -9.83 -8.49 -10.16
CA GLU A 125 -9.70 -7.24 -10.91
C GLU A 125 -8.24 -6.72 -10.96
N PRO A 126 -7.49 -6.61 -9.85
CA PRO A 126 -6.05 -6.33 -9.90
C PRO A 126 -5.29 -7.29 -10.80
N LEU A 127 -5.60 -8.59 -10.76
CA LEU A 127 -4.97 -9.60 -11.63
C LEU A 127 -5.28 -9.36 -13.10
N ALA A 128 -6.55 -9.13 -13.45
CA ALA A 128 -6.98 -8.84 -14.81
C ALA A 128 -6.36 -7.54 -15.36
N ARG A 129 -6.05 -6.57 -14.48
CA ARG A 129 -5.35 -5.34 -14.84
C ARG A 129 -3.82 -5.48 -14.88
N GLY A 130 -3.29 -6.70 -14.66
CA GLY A 130 -1.86 -6.95 -14.74
C GLY A 130 -1.06 -6.53 -13.51
N HIS A 131 -1.68 -6.54 -12.32
CA HIS A 131 -1.02 -6.21 -11.05
C HIS A 131 -0.83 -7.45 -10.14
N PRO A 132 -0.15 -8.54 -10.61
CA PRO A 132 0.05 -9.74 -9.81
C PRO A 132 0.93 -9.50 -8.57
N GLY A 133 1.73 -8.43 -8.58
CA GLY A 133 2.54 -8.01 -7.43
C GLY A 133 1.73 -7.81 -6.15
N VAL A 134 0.46 -7.38 -6.26
CA VAL A 134 -0.43 -7.25 -5.10
C VAL A 134 -0.71 -8.60 -4.44
N VAL A 135 -0.97 -9.64 -5.23
CA VAL A 135 -1.18 -11.00 -4.72
C VAL A 135 0.12 -11.51 -4.10
N ILE A 136 1.25 -11.35 -4.78
CA ILE A 136 2.56 -11.80 -4.28
C ILE A 136 2.89 -11.14 -2.93
N ALA A 137 2.68 -9.83 -2.80
CA ALA A 137 2.91 -9.10 -1.56
C ALA A 137 1.96 -9.56 -0.45
N LEU A 138 0.68 -9.81 -0.76
CA LEU A 138 -0.28 -10.32 0.23
C LEU A 138 0.10 -11.72 0.72
N LEU A 139 0.52 -12.61 -0.18
CA LEU A 139 1.01 -13.94 0.17
C LEU A 139 2.29 -13.87 1.02
N GLY A 140 3.24 -13.01 0.64
CA GLY A 140 4.46 -12.77 1.42
C GLY A 140 4.16 -12.19 2.81
N ALA A 141 3.17 -11.30 2.91
CA ALA A 141 2.70 -10.78 4.18
C ALA A 141 2.04 -11.86 5.05
N ALA A 142 1.15 -12.67 4.49
CA ALA A 142 0.51 -13.79 5.19
C ALA A 142 1.52 -14.86 5.63
N GLN A 143 2.56 -15.11 4.83
CA GLN A 143 3.61 -16.08 5.18
C GLN A 143 4.33 -15.69 6.48
N ARG A 144 4.54 -14.39 6.73
CA ARG A 144 5.18 -13.89 7.96
C ARG A 144 4.31 -14.09 9.21
N HIS A 145 3.02 -14.35 9.04
CA HIS A 145 2.04 -14.45 10.13
C HIS A 145 1.39 -15.85 10.12
N PRO A 146 1.88 -16.81 10.93
CA PRO A 146 1.44 -18.21 10.88
C PRO A 146 -0.07 -18.43 10.96
N ARG A 147 -0.79 -17.57 11.68
CA ARG A 147 -2.26 -17.64 11.84
C ARG A 147 -3.00 -17.36 10.54
N LEU A 148 -2.45 -16.55 9.64
CA LEU A 148 -3.09 -16.15 8.39
C LEU A 148 -2.83 -17.11 7.24
N GLN A 149 -1.82 -17.99 7.35
CA GLN A 149 -1.41 -18.90 6.26
C GLN A 149 -2.56 -19.81 5.83
N GLY A 150 -3.27 -20.41 6.80
CA GLY A 150 -4.39 -21.32 6.51
C GLY A 150 -5.53 -20.65 5.76
N ASP A 151 -5.93 -19.46 6.19
CA ASP A 151 -7.01 -18.70 5.56
C ASP A 151 -6.60 -18.19 4.17
N THR A 152 -5.34 -17.77 4.02
CA THR A 152 -4.79 -17.31 2.73
C THR A 152 -4.73 -18.43 1.70
N ILE A 153 -4.30 -19.64 2.10
CA ILE A 153 -4.28 -20.81 1.21
C ILE A 153 -5.70 -21.20 0.82
N ARG A 154 -6.63 -21.25 1.78
CA ARG A 154 -8.04 -21.56 1.50
C ARG A 154 -8.63 -20.57 0.52
N TRP A 155 -8.35 -19.28 0.72
CA TRP A 155 -8.77 -18.22 -0.17
C TRP A 155 -8.21 -18.39 -1.60
N LEU A 156 -6.91 -18.69 -1.75
CA LEU A 156 -6.29 -18.93 -3.06
C LEU A 156 -6.99 -20.05 -3.84
N PHE A 157 -7.30 -21.16 -3.18
CA PHE A 157 -8.02 -22.26 -3.82
C PHE A 157 -9.45 -21.87 -4.22
N GLN A 158 -10.15 -21.10 -3.39
CA GLN A 158 -11.51 -20.64 -3.72
C GLN A 158 -11.54 -19.70 -4.92
N VAL A 159 -10.58 -18.77 -5.04
CA VAL A 159 -10.50 -17.85 -6.18
C VAL A 159 -10.02 -18.56 -7.45
N GLY A 160 -9.13 -19.55 -7.34
CA GLY A 160 -8.72 -20.38 -8.48
C GLY A 160 -9.83 -21.25 -9.08
N HIS A 161 -10.90 -21.50 -8.32
CA HIS A 161 -12.06 -22.28 -8.77
C HIS A 161 -13.28 -21.44 -9.16
N ALA A 162 -13.28 -20.13 -8.87
CA ALA A 162 -14.25 -19.22 -9.47
C ALA A 162 -14.00 -19.16 -10.99
N PRO A 163 -15.03 -19.28 -11.84
CA PRO A 163 -14.82 -19.21 -13.28
C PRO A 163 -14.24 -17.83 -13.60
N PHE A 164 -12.96 -17.80 -13.94
CA PHE A 164 -12.29 -16.61 -14.46
C PHE A 164 -13.09 -16.18 -15.68
N CYS A 165 -14.00 -15.21 -15.52
CA CYS A 165 -14.79 -14.67 -16.62
C CYS A 165 -13.82 -13.88 -17.51
N ALA A 166 -13.11 -14.59 -18.36
CA ALA A 166 -12.35 -14.04 -19.46
C ALA A 166 -13.35 -13.28 -20.34
N ARG A 167 -13.39 -11.96 -20.22
CA ARG A 167 -14.10 -11.12 -21.19
C ARG A 167 -13.48 -11.43 -22.56
N PRO A 168 -14.28 -11.78 -23.58
CA PRO A 168 -13.75 -12.00 -24.92
C PRO A 168 -13.09 -10.72 -25.42
N ARG A 169 -11.88 -10.83 -25.99
CA ARG A 169 -11.25 -9.72 -26.71
C ARG A 169 -12.19 -9.32 -27.87
N PRO A 170 -12.53 -8.04 -28.03
CA PRO A 170 -13.20 -7.61 -29.25
C PRO A 170 -12.24 -7.85 -30.43
N LEU A 171 -12.78 -8.46 -31.50
CA LEU A 171 -12.13 -8.67 -32.80
C LEU A 171 -11.85 -7.33 -33.48
#